data_AF-A0A3P7KBJ2-F1
#
_entry.id   AF-A0A3P7KBJ2-F1
#
_cell.length_a   1.000
_cell.length_b   1.000
_cell.length_c   1.000
_cell.angle_alpha   90.00
_cell.angle_beta   90.00
_cell.angle_gamma   90.00
#
_symmetry.space_group_name_H-M   'P 1'
#
loop_
_entity.id
_entity.type
_entity.pdbx_description
1 polymer ?
#
loop_
_entity_poly.entity_id
_entity_poly.type
_entity_poly.pdbx_seq_one_letter_code
_entity_poly.pdbx_strand_id
1 'polypeptide(L)'
;MNNVFAVYGIEVSKRHLSLTADYMTYTGQIAPFNRAAMSSSSSPLQKMTFETTMAFMKEALLHELEKVLKKLGPAYQEDLLKEASLPAF
;
A
#
# COMPACT_ATOMS: atom_id res chain seq x y z
N MET A 1 24.06 11.68 -1.11
CA MET A 1 23.48 12.32 -2.31
C MET A 1 24.22 13.60 -2.74
N ASN A 2 24.83 14.39 -1.85
CA ASN A 2 25.56 15.60 -2.27
C ASN A 2 26.64 15.36 -3.34
N ASN A 3 27.41 14.27 -3.22
CA ASN A 3 28.51 13.99 -4.14
C ASN A 3 28.07 13.74 -5.59
N VAL A 4 26.86 13.21 -5.82
CA VAL A 4 26.36 13.02 -7.19
C VAL A 4 25.97 14.34 -7.84
N PHE A 5 25.45 15.32 -7.09
CA PHE A 5 25.07 16.62 -7.64
C PHE A 5 26.24 17.60 -7.75
N ALA A 6 27.18 17.56 -6.80
CA ALA A 6 28.32 18.46 -6.73
C ALA A 6 29.26 18.35 -7.94
N VAL A 7 29.45 17.14 -8.48
CA VAL A 7 30.31 16.92 -9.68
C VAL A 7 29.75 17.60 -10.93
N TYR A 8 28.43 17.83 -10.97
CA TYR A 8 27.78 18.53 -12.08
C TYR A 8 27.51 20.01 -11.79
N GLY A 9 27.97 20.53 -10.65
CA GLY A 9 27.69 21.92 -10.23
C GLY A 9 26.22 22.19 -9.92
N ILE A 10 25.41 21.16 -9.65
CA ILE A 10 24.00 21.31 -9.31
C ILE A 10 23.88 21.54 -7.81
N GLU A 11 23.42 22.74 -7.43
CA GLU A 11 23.16 23.06 -6.03
C GLU A 11 21.77 22.54 -5.60
N VAL A 12 21.73 21.70 -4.56
CA VAL A 12 20.49 21.19 -3.96
C VAL A 12 20.50 21.52 -2.47
N SER A 13 19.45 22.20 -2.01
CA SER A 13 19.32 22.52 -0.58
C SER A 13 19.30 21.23 0.26
N LYS A 14 20.06 21.24 1.36
CA LYS A 14 20.11 20.13 2.33
C LYS A 14 18.72 19.71 2.81
N ARG A 15 17.75 20.63 2.89
CA ARG A 15 16.37 20.33 3.30
C ARG A 15 15.70 19.27 2.42
N HIS A 16 15.90 19.29 1.11
CA HIS A 16 15.33 18.28 0.21
C HIS A 16 15.92 16.90 0.47
N LEU A 17 17.25 16.85 0.61
CA LEU A 17 17.98 15.59 0.78
C LEU A 17 17.72 14.97 2.15
N SER A 18 17.62 15.80 3.20
CA SER A 18 17.23 15.36 4.53
C SER A 18 15.80 14.82 4.54
N LEU A 19 14.84 15.53 3.94
CA LEU A 19 13.45 15.04 3.87
C LEU A 19 13.34 13.69 3.16
N THR A 20 14.02 13.52 2.02
CA THR A 20 14.06 12.25 1.30
C THR A 20 14.72 11.15 2.12
N ALA A 21 15.82 11.45 2.82
CA ALA A 21 16.52 10.47 3.67
C ALA A 21 15.66 10.03 4.87
N ASP A 22 14.98 10.97 5.52
CA ASP A 22 14.09 10.68 6.65
C ASP A 22 12.91 9.82 6.18
N TYR A 23 12.32 10.12 5.02
CA TYR A 23 11.28 9.28 4.44
C TYR A 23 11.77 7.90 4.01
N MET A 24 13.02 7.76 3.55
CA MET A 24 13.59 6.45 3.25
C MET A 24 13.87 5.63 4.51
N THR A 25 13.91 6.22 5.70
CA THR A 25 14.37 5.55 6.93
C THR A 25 13.37 5.56 8.09
N TYR A 26 12.16 6.09 7.91
CA TYR A 26 11.18 6.23 8.99
C TYR A 26 10.75 4.91 9.66
N THR A 27 10.88 3.77 8.96
CA THR A 27 10.54 2.44 9.48
C THR A 27 11.70 1.77 10.23
N GLY A 28 12.86 2.45 10.34
CA GLY A 28 14.09 1.88 10.88
C GLY A 28 14.87 0.99 9.91
N GLN A 29 14.41 0.87 8.66
CA GLN A 29 15.09 0.19 7.55
C GLN A 29 15.19 1.16 6.37
N ILE A 30 16.11 0.89 5.43
CA ILE A 30 16.20 1.70 4.20
C ILE A 30 15.14 1.22 3.21
N ALA A 31 14.07 1.98 3.09
CA ALA A 31 13.00 1.78 2.12
C ALA A 31 13.30 2.57 0.83
N PRO A 32 13.48 1.90 -0.32
CA PRO A 32 13.64 2.57 -1.62
C PRO A 32 12.30 3.12 -2.14
N PHE A 33 12.34 3.94 -3.19
CA PHE A 33 11.12 4.41 -3.88
C PHE A 33 10.72 3.46 -5.02
N ASN A 34 10.24 2.26 -4.68
CA ASN A 34 9.82 1.25 -5.66
C ASN A 34 8.50 0.56 -5.27
N ARG A 35 8.04 -0.39 -6.11
CA ARG A 35 6.83 -1.18 -5.87
C ARG A 35 6.74 -1.79 -4.48
N ALA A 36 7.84 -2.43 -4.07
CA ALA A 36 7.88 -3.23 -2.86
C ALA A 36 7.78 -2.35 -1.61
N ALA A 37 8.36 -1.14 -1.64
CA ALA A 37 8.17 -0.18 -0.57
C ALA A 37 6.78 0.49 -0.62
N MET A 38 6.28 0.79 -1.83
CA MET A 38 4.97 1.44 -2.01
C MET A 38 3.80 0.56 -1.53
N SER A 39 3.93 -0.77 -1.55
CA SER A 39 2.89 -1.69 -1.06
C SER A 39 2.57 -1.49 0.43
N SER A 40 3.53 -0.99 1.21
CA SER A 40 3.35 -0.65 2.63
C SER A 40 2.59 0.67 2.85
N SER A 41 2.30 1.44 1.80
CA SER A 41 1.48 2.64 1.91
C SER A 41 0.06 2.30 2.37
N SER A 42 -0.45 3.12 3.28
CA SER A 42 -1.80 2.99 3.83
C SER A 42 -2.89 3.35 2.84
N SER A 43 -2.59 4.18 1.83
CA SER A 43 -3.58 4.64 0.85
C SER A 43 -3.71 3.65 -0.31
N PRO A 44 -4.86 2.97 -0.47
CA PRO A 44 -5.07 2.04 -1.60
C PRO A 44 -5.02 2.75 -2.94
N LEU A 45 -5.53 3.99 -3.01
CA LEU A 45 -5.51 4.79 -4.22
C LEU A 45 -4.08 5.14 -4.63
N GLN A 46 -3.23 5.53 -3.66
CA GLN A 46 -1.82 5.81 -3.94
C GLN A 46 -1.10 4.60 -4.53
N LYS A 47 -1.36 3.40 -3.99
CA LYS A 47 -0.82 2.14 -4.51
C LYS A 47 -1.32 1.86 -5.93
N MET A 48 -2.62 2.03 -6.16
CA MET A 48 -3.29 1.80 -7.43
C MET A 48 -2.83 2.73 -8.56
N THR A 49 -2.58 4.02 -8.26
CA THR A 49 -2.14 5.02 -9.24
C THR A 49 -0.66 4.93 -9.59
N PHE A 50 0.13 4.20 -8.79
CA PHE A 50 1.54 3.98 -9.09
C PHE A 50 1.70 2.86 -10.14
N GLU A 51 1.33 1.62 -9.78
CA GLU A 51 1.37 0.47 -10.70
C GLU A 51 0.60 -0.74 -10.13
N THR A 52 0.31 -1.75 -10.96
CA THR A 52 -0.47 -2.96 -10.56
C THR A 52 -1.85 -2.66 -9.99
N THR A 53 -2.56 -1.71 -10.60
CA THR A 53 -3.88 -1.22 -10.18
C THR A 53 -4.87 -2.34 -9.85
N MET A 54 -5.02 -3.36 -10.71
CA MET A 54 -5.97 -4.46 -10.49
C MET A 54 -5.62 -5.32 -9.27
N ALA A 55 -4.33 -5.54 -9.00
CA ALA A 55 -3.90 -6.32 -7.85
C ALA A 55 -4.23 -5.59 -6.54
N PHE A 56 -3.87 -4.30 -6.45
CA PHE A 56 -4.16 -3.48 -5.27
C PHE A 56 -5.66 -3.19 -5.11
N MET A 57 -6.41 -3.05 -6.21
CA MET A 57 -7.87 -2.91 -6.17
C MET A 57 -8.51 -4.16 -5.58
N LYS A 58 -8.11 -5.35 -6.02
CA LYS A 58 -8.61 -6.62 -5.49
C LYS A 58 -8.28 -6.77 -4.00
N GLU A 59 -7.05 -6.46 -3.60
CA GLU A 59 -6.63 -6.50 -2.19
C GLU A 59 -7.49 -5.55 -1.33
N ALA A 60 -7.71 -4.32 -1.79
CA ALA A 60 -8.52 -3.34 -1.09
C ALA A 60 -9.98 -3.80 -0.93
N LEU A 61 -10.57 -4.35 -1.99
CA LEU A 61 -11.93 -4.89 -1.95
C LEU A 61 -12.05 -6.06 -0.97
N LEU A 62 -11.10 -7.00 -0.98
CA LEU A 62 -11.10 -8.14 -0.06
C LEU A 62 -10.97 -7.68 1.39
N HIS A 63 -10.10 -6.71 1.67
CA HIS A 63 -9.93 -6.15 3.00
C HIS A 63 -11.18 -5.43 3.52
N GLU A 64 -11.88 -4.67 2.67
CA GLU A 64 -13.15 -4.05 3.05
C GLU A 64 -14.27 -5.08 3.26
N LEU A 65 -14.35 -6.11 2.41
CA LEU A 65 -15.30 -7.21 2.61
C LEU A 65 -15.06 -7.93 3.92
N GLU A 66 -13.80 -8.23 4.27
CA GLU A 66 -13.45 -8.89 5.53
C GLU A 66 -13.89 -8.05 6.75
N LYS A 67 -13.68 -6.73 6.72
CA LYS A 67 -14.15 -5.83 7.78
C LYS A 67 -15.67 -5.85 7.94
N VAL A 68 -16.40 -5.82 6.82
CA VAL A 68 -17.87 -5.87 6.84
C VAL A 68 -18.35 -7.19 7.43
N LEU A 69 -17.76 -8.31 7.01
CA LEU A 69 -18.12 -9.64 7.52
C LEU A 69 -17.84 -9.79 9.02
N LYS A 70 -16.71 -9.26 9.52
CA LYS A 70 -16.41 -9.27 10.97
C LYS A 70 -17.38 -8.41 11.78
N LYS A 71 -17.98 -7.38 11.16
CA LYS A 71 -18.95 -6.49 11.81
C LYS A 71 -20.34 -7.12 11.87
N LEU A 72 -20.68 -7.95 10.90
CA LEU A 72 -21.89 -8.76 10.91
C LEU A 72 -21.69 -9.90 11.92
N GLY A 73 -22.59 -10.00 12.90
CA GLY A 73 -22.48 -11.03 13.95
C GLY A 73 -22.51 -12.46 13.39
N PRO A 74 -22.17 -13.47 14.21
CA PRO A 74 -21.97 -14.86 13.76
C PRO A 74 -23.20 -15.48 13.08
N ALA A 75 -24.42 -14.99 13.38
CA ALA A 75 -25.65 -15.44 12.73
C ALA A 75 -25.67 -15.20 11.21
N TYR A 76 -25.15 -14.06 10.75
CA TYR A 76 -25.14 -13.72 9.32
C TYR A 76 -24.04 -14.47 8.55
N GLN A 77 -22.96 -14.87 9.23
CA GLN A 77 -21.88 -15.67 8.64
C GLN A 77 -22.33 -17.09 8.34
N GLU A 78 -23.18 -17.71 9.16
CA GLU A 78 -23.72 -19.03 8.87
C GLU A 78 -24.71 -19.03 7.71
N ASP A 79 -25.54 -18.00 7.58
CA ASP A 79 -26.50 -17.89 6.48
C ASP A 79 -25.80 -17.68 5.13
N LEU A 80 -24.74 -16.87 5.08
CA LEU A 80 -23.89 -16.70 3.89
C LEU A 80 -23.16 -17.99 3.49
N LEU A 81 -22.66 -18.77 4.47
CA LEU A 81 -22.01 -20.05 4.19
C LEU A 81 -22.98 -21.08 3.62
N LYS A 82 -24.25 -21.06 4.07
CA LYS A 82 -25.32 -21.89 3.50
C LYS A 82 -25.66 -21.46 2.08
N GLU A 83 -25.75 -20.17 1.82
CA GLU A 83 -26.07 -19.62 0.49
C GLU A 83 -24.95 -19.86 -0.54
N ALA A 84 -23.68 -19.75 -0.14
CA ALA A 84 -22.51 -20.04 -0.98
C ALA A 84 -22.28 -21.54 -1.25
N SER A 85 -22.90 -22.42 -0.48
CA SER A 85 -22.84 -23.89 -0.65
C SER A 85 -23.87 -24.45 -1.63
N LEU A 86 -24.82 -23.62 -2.08
CA LEU A 86 -25.76 -24.00 -3.12
C LEU A 86 -25.01 -24.17 -4.44
N PRO A 87 -25.29 -25.23 -5.22
CA PRO A 87 -24.64 -25.42 -6.51
C PRO A 87 -24.96 -24.20 -7.38
N ALA A 88 -23.93 -23.55 -7.89
CA ALA A 88 -24.10 -22.59 -8.98
C ALA A 88 -24.86 -23.32 -10.09
N PHE A 89 -26.03 -22.79 -10.47
CA PHE A 89 -26.82 -23.30 -11.60
C PHE A 89 -25.94 -23.48 -12.85
#